data_AF-A4L5R2-F1
#
_entry.id   AF-A4L5R2-F1
#
_cell.length_a   1.000
_cell.length_b   1.000
_cell.length_c   1.000
_cell.angle_alpha   90.00
_cell.angle_beta   90.00
_cell.angle_gamma   90.00
#
_symmetry.space_group_name_H-M   'P 1'
#
loop_
_entity.id
_entity.type
_entity.pdbx_description
1 polymer ?
#
loop_
_entity_poly.entity_id
_entity_poly.type
_entity_poly.pdbx_seq_one_letter_code
_entity_poly.pdbx_strand_id
1 'polypeptide(L)'
;RDNSWSVKVPRRLKELHLRLGTATAELSQRLGRAPTATELAAELGMDRAEVVEGLVAGSSYNTLSIDSGGGNEDDDARAIADTLGDVDAGLDRIENREALRPLLEALPERERMVLVLRFFESMTQTQIAERVGISQMHVSRV
;
A
#
# COMPACT_ATOMS: atom_id res chain seq x y z
N ARG A 1 -23.80 12.42 -17.63
CA ARG A 1 -23.28 11.16 -18.22
C ARG A 1 -21.81 11.02 -17.76
N ASP A 2 -21.54 11.27 -16.45
CA ASP A 2 -20.24 11.80 -15.98
C ASP A 2 -19.78 11.22 -14.61
N ASN A 3 -20.14 9.97 -14.27
CA ASN A 3 -19.77 9.37 -12.98
C ASN A 3 -18.91 8.10 -13.11
N SER A 4 -18.23 7.87 -14.23
CA SER A 4 -17.45 6.63 -14.44
C SER A 4 -16.02 6.66 -13.88
N TRP A 5 -15.52 7.79 -13.39
CA TRP A 5 -14.13 7.92 -12.94
C TRP A 5 -14.04 8.34 -11.48
N SER A 6 -13.41 7.49 -10.66
CA SER A 6 -13.25 7.63 -9.22
C SER A 6 -12.27 8.74 -8.79
N VAL A 7 -11.50 9.31 -9.73
CA VAL A 7 -10.53 10.40 -9.49
C VAL A 7 -10.67 11.49 -10.55
N LYS A 8 -10.45 12.77 -10.16
CA LYS A 8 -10.51 13.93 -11.06
C LYS A 8 -9.38 13.87 -12.08
N VAL A 9 -9.73 13.56 -13.32
CA VAL A 9 -8.72 13.33 -14.37
C VAL A 9 -8.68 14.46 -15.40
N PRO A 10 -7.47 14.89 -15.79
CA PRO A 10 -7.27 15.88 -16.85
C PRO A 10 -8.04 15.56 -18.13
N ARG A 11 -8.68 16.58 -18.73
CA ARG A 11 -9.48 16.44 -19.96
C ARG A 11 -8.73 15.79 -21.11
N ARG A 12 -7.45 16.14 -21.29
CA ARG A 12 -6.54 15.55 -22.30
C ARG A 12 -6.49 14.02 -22.21
N LEU A 13 -6.44 13.46 -21.00
CA LEU A 13 -6.39 12.01 -20.79
C LEU A 13 -7.74 11.33 -21.08
N LYS A 14 -8.87 11.99 -20.78
CA LYS A 14 -10.20 11.47 -21.12
C LYS A 14 -10.40 11.40 -22.64
N GLU A 15 -10.01 12.45 -23.35
CA GLU A 15 -10.08 12.50 -24.82
C GLU A 15 -9.15 11.46 -25.44
N LEU A 16 -7.95 11.28 -24.89
CA LEU A 16 -7.02 10.24 -25.34
C LEU A 16 -7.60 8.83 -25.13
N HIS A 17 -8.21 8.56 -23.98
CA HIS A 17 -8.83 7.27 -23.68
C HIS A 17 -9.98 6.93 -24.63
N LEU A 18 -10.85 7.92 -24.93
CA LEU A 18 -11.94 7.74 -25.90
C LEU A 18 -11.39 7.44 -27.30
N ARG A 19 -10.37 8.18 -27.75
CA ARG A 19 -9.72 7.95 -29.05
C ARG A 19 -9.07 6.58 -29.14
N LEU A 20 -8.38 6.13 -28.08
CA LEU A 20 -7.78 4.80 -28.00
C LEU A 20 -8.84 3.69 -28.04
N GLY A 21 -9.96 3.86 -27.34
CA GLY A 21 -11.08 2.90 -27.36
C GLY A 21 -11.68 2.73 -28.75
N THR A 22 -11.97 3.83 -29.45
CA THR A 22 -12.49 3.80 -30.82
C THR A 22 -11.51 3.15 -31.78
N ALA A 23 -10.24 3.57 -31.78
CA ALA A 23 -9.22 3.01 -32.67
C ALA A 23 -8.97 1.52 -32.40
N THR A 24 -9.01 1.09 -31.13
CA THR A 24 -8.86 -0.33 -30.77
C THR A 24 -9.99 -1.17 -31.34
N ALA A 25 -11.24 -0.70 -31.25
CA ALA A 25 -12.39 -1.43 -31.80
C ALA A 25 -12.31 -1.55 -33.34
N GLU A 26 -12.01 -0.45 -34.02
CA GLU A 26 -11.92 -0.41 -35.49
C GLU A 26 -10.76 -1.27 -36.02
N LEU A 27 -9.59 -1.19 -35.39
CA LEU A 27 -8.45 -2.05 -35.74
C LEU A 27 -8.72 -3.52 -35.43
N SER A 28 -9.35 -3.82 -34.29
CA SER A 28 -9.67 -5.21 -33.94
C SER A 28 -10.61 -5.85 -34.96
N GLN A 29 -11.59 -5.08 -35.43
CA GLN A 29 -12.51 -5.54 -36.47
C GLN A 29 -11.81 -5.76 -37.81
N ARG A 30 -10.88 -4.87 -38.21
CA ARG A 30 -10.12 -5.02 -39.47
C ARG A 30 -9.10 -6.16 -39.42
N LEU A 31 -8.41 -6.32 -38.30
CA LEU A 31 -7.30 -7.27 -38.16
C LEU A 31 -7.77 -8.67 -37.75
N GLY A 32 -9.00 -8.79 -37.22
CA GLY A 32 -9.50 -10.03 -36.63
C GLY A 32 -8.77 -10.45 -35.35
N ARG A 33 -7.98 -9.54 -34.76
CA ARG A 33 -7.20 -9.72 -33.53
C ARG A 33 -7.00 -8.38 -32.83
N ALA A 34 -6.61 -8.40 -31.56
CA ALA A 34 -6.23 -7.19 -30.85
C ALA A 34 -5.05 -6.47 -31.54
N PRO A 35 -5.12 -5.13 -31.72
CA PRO A 35 -4.02 -4.35 -32.27
C PRO A 35 -2.88 -4.15 -31.27
N THR A 36 -1.68 -3.99 -31.80
CA THR A 36 -0.49 -3.63 -31.03
C THR A 36 -0.42 -2.12 -30.76
N ALA A 37 0.36 -1.71 -29.75
CA ALA A 37 0.58 -0.29 -29.46
C ALA A 37 1.18 0.48 -30.65
N THR A 38 2.00 -0.17 -31.48
CA THR A 38 2.57 0.43 -32.69
C THR A 38 1.52 0.64 -33.77
N GLU A 39 0.59 -0.31 -33.96
CA GLU A 39 -0.52 -0.18 -34.91
C GLU A 39 -1.50 0.92 -34.49
N LEU A 40 -1.78 1.02 -33.18
CA LEU A 40 -2.58 2.10 -32.61
C LEU A 40 -1.92 3.47 -32.76
N ALA A 41 -0.60 3.55 -32.55
CA ALA A 41 0.16 4.78 -32.74
C ALA A 41 0.12 5.28 -34.19
N ALA A 42 0.28 4.35 -35.14
CA ALA A 42 0.18 4.66 -36.56
C ALA A 42 -1.22 5.14 -36.96
N GLU A 43 -2.28 4.50 -36.45
CA GLU A 43 -3.67 4.88 -36.74
C GLU A 43 -4.04 6.24 -36.11
N LEU A 44 -3.56 6.51 -34.90
CA LEU A 44 -3.88 7.74 -34.18
C LEU A 44 -2.96 8.92 -34.50
N GLY A 45 -1.89 8.69 -35.27
CA GLY A 45 -0.88 9.70 -35.60
C GLY A 45 -0.12 10.21 -34.37
N MET A 46 0.15 9.33 -33.40
CA MET A 46 0.76 9.66 -32.12
C MET A 46 2.07 8.89 -31.91
N ASP A 47 2.89 9.33 -30.95
CA ASP A 47 4.03 8.52 -30.54
C ASP A 47 3.54 7.23 -29.85
N ARG A 48 4.21 6.11 -30.13
CA ARG A 48 3.99 4.85 -29.42
C ARG A 48 4.12 5.02 -27.90
N ALA A 49 5.04 5.86 -27.44
CA ALA A 49 5.20 6.16 -26.02
C ALA A 49 3.93 6.80 -25.42
N GLU A 50 3.32 7.75 -26.12
CA GLU A 50 2.08 8.40 -25.69
C GLU A 50 0.89 7.43 -25.71
N VAL A 51 0.85 6.49 -26.66
CA VAL A 51 -0.16 5.42 -26.69
C VAL A 51 0.00 4.48 -25.51
N VAL A 52 1.22 4.06 -25.18
CA VAL A 52 1.49 3.21 -24.03
C VAL A 52 1.12 3.94 -22.73
N GLU A 53 1.49 5.20 -22.59
CA GLU A 53 1.12 6.02 -21.43
C GLU A 53 -0.41 6.16 -21.32
N GLY A 54 -1.11 6.39 -22.42
CA GLY A 54 -2.57 6.47 -22.45
C GLY A 54 -3.27 5.14 -22.07
N LEU A 55 -2.72 4.01 -22.50
CA LEU A 55 -3.22 2.68 -22.13
C LEU A 55 -2.98 2.37 -20.65
N VAL A 56 -1.79 2.69 -20.12
CA VAL A 56 -1.45 2.52 -18.71
C VAL A 56 -2.31 3.43 -17.84
N ALA A 57 -2.40 4.72 -18.17
CA ALA A 57 -3.25 5.66 -17.47
C ALA A 57 -4.72 5.19 -17.49
N GLY A 58 -5.23 4.79 -18.65
CA GLY A 58 -6.59 4.24 -18.78
C GLY A 58 -6.85 3.03 -17.88
N SER A 59 -5.85 2.15 -17.72
CA SER A 59 -5.94 0.98 -16.82
C SER A 59 -5.88 1.35 -15.33
N SER A 60 -5.17 2.41 -14.95
CA SER A 60 -5.08 2.88 -13.55
C SER A 60 -6.35 3.58 -13.07
N TYR A 61 -7.20 4.06 -13.99
CA TYR A 61 -8.43 4.78 -13.66
C TYR A 61 -9.70 3.98 -13.92
N ASN A 62 -9.59 2.85 -14.61
CA ASN A 62 -10.59 1.81 -14.54
C ASN A 62 -10.33 1.08 -13.22
N THR A 63 -11.00 1.50 -12.15
CA THR A 63 -10.98 0.76 -10.89
C THR A 63 -11.43 -0.66 -11.19
N LEU A 64 -10.49 -1.60 -11.29
CA LEU A 64 -10.80 -3.02 -11.23
C LEU A 64 -11.65 -3.21 -10.00
N SER A 65 -12.86 -3.75 -10.19
CA SER A 65 -13.74 -4.04 -9.07
C SER A 65 -12.99 -4.98 -8.14
N ILE A 66 -12.92 -4.64 -6.86
CA ILE A 66 -12.40 -5.53 -5.81
C ILE A 66 -13.15 -6.88 -5.82
N ASP A 67 -14.36 -6.87 -6.39
CA ASP A 67 -15.31 -7.98 -6.51
C ASP A 67 -15.23 -8.74 -7.85
N SER A 68 -14.45 -8.28 -8.83
CA SER A 68 -14.28 -9.04 -10.09
C SER A 68 -13.20 -10.09 -9.87
N GLY A 69 -13.63 -11.29 -9.46
CA GLY A 69 -12.82 -12.49 -9.48
C GLY A 69 -12.11 -12.64 -10.84
N GLY A 70 -10.83 -13.01 -10.79
CA GLY A 70 -10.02 -13.20 -11.98
C GLY A 70 -10.74 -14.15 -12.94
N GLY A 71 -10.87 -13.74 -14.21
CA GLY A 71 -11.55 -14.53 -15.23
C GLY A 71 -10.96 -15.92 -15.33
N ASN A 72 -11.75 -16.91 -14.92
CA ASN A 72 -11.86 -18.26 -15.47
C ASN A 72 -13.13 -18.88 -14.87
N GLU A 73 -13.81 -19.71 -15.66
CA GLU A 73 -15.10 -20.35 -15.39
C GLU A 73 -15.07 -21.40 -14.26
N ASP A 74 -14.26 -21.21 -13.22
CA ASP A 74 -14.29 -22.00 -12.01
C ASP A 74 -14.89 -21.16 -10.88
N ASP A 75 -15.97 -21.68 -10.29
CA ASP A 75 -16.78 -21.14 -9.18
C ASP A 75 -15.98 -21.01 -7.84
N ASP A 76 -14.64 -21.01 -7.93
CA ASP A 76 -13.68 -21.01 -6.83
C ASP A 76 -12.52 -20.00 -7.07
N ALA A 77 -12.69 -19.10 -8.06
CA ALA A 77 -11.76 -18.01 -8.30
C ALA A 77 -11.82 -16.98 -7.16
N ARG A 78 -10.90 -17.09 -6.20
CA ARG A 78 -10.73 -16.15 -5.08
C ARG A 78 -10.76 -14.70 -5.56
N ALA A 79 -11.51 -13.84 -4.87
CA ALA A 79 -11.54 -12.43 -5.18
C ALA A 79 -10.14 -11.85 -5.05
N ILE A 80 -9.79 -10.85 -5.87
CA ILE A 80 -8.50 -10.16 -5.76
C ILE A 80 -8.32 -9.61 -4.34
N ALA A 81 -9.41 -9.21 -3.69
CA ALA A 81 -9.50 -8.84 -2.27
C ALA A 81 -8.90 -9.91 -1.33
N ASP A 82 -9.20 -11.19 -1.57
CA ASP A 82 -8.78 -12.31 -0.73
C ASP A 82 -7.29 -12.66 -0.93
N THR A 83 -6.66 -12.11 -1.97
CA THR A 83 -5.22 -12.26 -2.22
C THR A 83 -4.40 -11.05 -1.79
N LEU A 84 -5.07 -9.95 -1.43
CA LEU A 84 -4.41 -8.73 -1.00
C LEU A 84 -4.17 -8.80 0.52
N GLY A 85 -2.99 -9.28 0.91
CA GLY A 85 -2.53 -9.21 2.29
C GLY A 85 -2.26 -7.76 2.71
N ASP A 86 -2.62 -7.40 3.93
CA ASP A 86 -2.23 -6.14 4.55
C ASP A 86 -0.95 -6.31 5.38
N VAL A 87 -0.24 -5.21 5.63
CA VAL A 87 0.91 -5.21 6.55
C VAL A 87 0.38 -5.45 7.96
N ASP A 88 0.65 -6.63 8.51
CA ASP A 88 0.34 -6.92 9.89
C ASP A 88 1.29 -6.15 10.83
N ALA A 89 0.83 -5.00 11.33
CA ALA A 89 1.55 -4.20 12.32
C ALA A 89 1.84 -4.95 13.63
N GLY A 90 1.21 -6.10 13.86
CA GLY A 90 1.54 -7.03 14.93
C GLY A 90 2.86 -7.76 14.71
N LEU A 91 3.25 -8.06 13.47
CA LEU A 91 4.51 -8.74 13.14
C LEU A 91 5.74 -7.88 13.49
N ASP A 92 5.70 -6.57 13.20
CA ASP A 92 6.77 -5.63 13.57
C ASP A 92 7.00 -5.57 15.10
N ARG A 93 5.94 -5.81 15.88
CA ARG A 93 6.03 -5.84 17.34
C ARG A 93 6.61 -7.15 17.87
N ILE A 94 6.48 -8.25 17.13
CA ILE A 94 7.03 -9.55 17.53
C ILE A 94 8.55 -9.49 17.53
N GLU A 95 9.17 -8.97 16.47
CA GLU A 95 10.63 -8.84 16.39
C GLU A 95 11.18 -8.04 17.58
N ASN A 96 10.59 -6.86 17.85
CA ASN A 96 10.97 -6.03 18.98
C ASN A 96 10.77 -6.74 20.33
N ARG A 97 9.67 -7.47 20.49
CA ARG A 97 9.37 -8.19 21.74
C ARG A 97 10.36 -9.34 21.98
N GLU A 98 10.66 -10.11 20.95
CA GLU A 98 11.61 -11.23 21.05
C GLU A 98 13.05 -10.74 21.25
N ALA A 99 13.43 -9.61 20.64
CA ALA A 99 14.73 -8.99 20.86
C ALA A 99 14.88 -8.38 22.28
N LEU A 100 13.84 -7.71 22.79
CA LEU A 100 13.90 -7.01 24.08
C LEU A 100 13.72 -7.95 25.28
N ARG A 101 12.95 -9.03 25.16
CA ARG A 101 12.67 -9.96 26.27
C ARG A 101 13.94 -10.46 26.99
N PRO A 102 14.95 -11.06 26.33
CA PRO A 102 16.14 -11.55 27.03
C PRO A 102 16.97 -10.41 27.64
N LEU A 103 16.96 -9.22 27.01
CA LEU A 103 17.66 -8.04 27.55
C LEU A 103 17.01 -7.55 28.84
N LEU A 104 15.67 -7.47 28.88
CA LEU A 104 14.92 -7.09 30.07
C LEU A 104 15.02 -8.12 31.21
N GLU A 105 15.13 -9.40 30.88
CA GLU A 105 15.35 -10.48 31.85
C GLU A 105 16.76 -10.45 32.45
N ALA A 106 17.76 -10.04 31.67
CA ALA A 106 19.14 -9.87 32.14
C ALA A 106 19.35 -8.64 33.04
N LEU A 107 18.42 -7.68 33.03
CA LEU A 107 18.53 -6.49 33.87
C LEU A 107 18.39 -6.83 35.36
N PRO A 108 19.20 -6.19 36.22
CA PRO A 108 18.97 -6.19 37.66
C PRO A 108 17.53 -5.77 37.97
N GLU A 109 16.94 -6.38 39.00
CA GLU A 109 15.53 -6.16 39.39
C GLU A 109 15.20 -4.67 39.54
N ARG A 110 16.16 -3.89 40.04
CA ARG A 110 16.03 -2.46 40.27
C ARG A 110 15.93 -1.65 38.97
N GLU A 111 16.69 -2.02 37.94
CA GLU A 111 16.67 -1.35 36.64
C GLU A 111 15.38 -1.70 35.88
N ARG A 112 14.97 -2.96 35.95
CA ARG A 112 13.67 -3.41 35.42
C ARG A 112 12.51 -2.66 36.05
N MET A 113 12.55 -2.45 37.38
CA MET A 113 11.56 -1.64 38.10
C MET A 113 11.52 -0.19 37.59
N VAL A 114 12.68 0.43 37.36
CA VAL A 114 12.76 1.79 36.79
C VAL A 114 12.08 1.84 35.41
N LEU A 115 12.31 0.85 34.55
CA LEU A 115 11.66 0.78 33.23
C LEU A 115 10.14 0.64 33.33
N VAL A 116 9.64 -0.19 34.25
CA VAL A 116 8.19 -0.36 34.47
C VAL A 116 7.56 0.97 34.90
N LEU A 117 8.14 1.62 35.93
CA LEU A 117 7.62 2.89 36.43
C LEU A 117 7.67 3.99 35.36
N ARG A 118 8.69 3.97 34.49
CA ARG A 118 8.86 4.99 33.44
C ARG A 118 7.90 4.80 32.27
N PHE A 119 7.82 3.59 31.72
CA PHE A 119 7.17 3.35 30.43
C PHE A 119 5.75 2.79 30.56
N PHE A 120 5.41 2.15 31.69
CA PHE A 120 4.06 1.59 31.91
C PHE A 120 3.26 2.46 32.89
N GLU A 121 3.88 2.95 33.95
CA GLU A 121 3.22 3.82 34.94
C GLU A 121 3.34 5.32 34.62
N SER A 122 4.04 5.66 33.53
CA SER A 122 4.24 7.04 33.05
C SER A 122 4.82 8.02 34.10
N MET A 123 5.55 7.51 35.10
CA MET A 123 6.13 8.35 36.15
C MET A 123 7.29 9.19 35.60
N THR A 124 7.46 10.39 36.17
CA THR A 124 8.63 11.25 35.92
C THR A 124 9.87 10.68 36.60
N GLN A 125 11.06 11.03 36.12
CA GLN A 125 12.31 10.56 36.73
C GLN A 125 12.44 10.96 38.21
N THR A 126 11.91 12.13 38.61
CA THR A 126 11.88 12.57 40.01
C THR A 126 10.96 11.69 40.84
N GLN A 127 9.76 11.37 40.35
CA GLN A 127 8.83 10.47 41.06
C GLN A 127 9.41 9.05 41.18
N ILE A 128 10.12 8.58 40.15
CA ILE A 128 10.81 7.28 40.19
C ILE A 128 11.96 7.32 41.22
N ALA A 129 12.74 8.39 41.24
CA ALA A 129 13.83 8.61 42.18
C ALA A 129 13.34 8.53 43.63
N GLU A 130 12.23 9.21 43.93
CA GLU A 130 11.56 9.16 45.24
C GLU A 130 11.05 7.76 45.59
N ARG A 131 10.41 7.07 44.63
CA ARG A 131 9.82 5.73 44.81
C ARG A 131 10.87 4.65 45.07
N VAL A 132 11.99 4.70 44.36
CA VAL A 132 13.05 3.66 44.37
C VAL A 132 14.19 4.04 45.33
N GLY A 133 14.23 5.27 45.83
CA GLY A 133 15.23 5.74 46.81
C GLY A 133 16.62 6.00 46.21
N ILE A 134 16.67 6.58 45.00
CA ILE A 134 17.92 7.06 44.38
C ILE A 134 17.82 8.51 43.96
N SER A 135 18.93 9.11 43.52
CA SER A 135 18.89 10.42 42.87
C SER A 135 18.27 10.33 41.47
N GLN A 136 17.60 11.41 41.05
CA GLN A 136 17.07 11.54 39.68
C GLN A 136 18.18 11.42 38.62
N MET A 137 19.40 11.89 38.93
CA MET A 137 20.57 11.71 38.06
C MET A 137 21.04 10.26 37.94
N HIS A 138 20.74 9.41 38.91
CA HIS A 138 20.98 7.98 38.79
C HIS A 138 19.89 7.34 37.92
N VAL A 139 18.61 7.74 38.09
CA VAL A 139 17.51 7.27 37.23
C VAL A 139 17.76 7.58 35.75
N SER A 140 18.41 8.70 35.42
CA SER A 140 18.71 9.07 34.02
C SER A 140 19.87 8.28 33.40
N ARG A 141 20.63 7.53 34.20
CA ARG A 141 21.82 6.76 33.78
C ARG A 141 21.61 5.25 33.85
N VAL A 142 20.47 4.82 34.39
CA VAL A 142 19.93 3.46 34.28
C VAL A 142 19.27 3.34 32.91
#